data_AF-A0A239ZVV4-F1
#
_entry.id   AF-A0A239ZVV4-F1
#
_cell.length_a   1.000
_cell.length_b   1.000
_cell.length_c   1.000
_cell.angle_alpha   90.00
_cell.angle_beta   90.00
_cell.angle_gamma   90.00
#
_symmetry.space_group_name_H-M   'P 1'
#
loop_
_entity.id
_entity.type
_entity.pdbx_description
1 polymer ?
#
loop_
_entity_poly.entity_id
_entity_poly.type
_entity_poly.pdbx_seq_one_letter_code
_entity_poly.pdbx_strand_id
1 'polypeptide(L)'
;MSGNDELSTWFDTHYLTFTEATNDVEIQNTYADIAEYVMLNQQYKDAEKHRFLAKADPWLIAYASVRRGVVVTHEILAGPRTTKVKIPDICEHFDVSYVNVFEMMR
;
A
#
# COMPACT_ATOMS: atom_id res chain seq x y z
N MET A 1 10.85 -5.46 -13.79
CA MET A 1 12.07 -5.34 -12.97
C MET A 1 13.10 -6.22 -13.64
N SER A 2 14.25 -5.65 -14.02
CA SER A 2 15.35 -6.41 -14.62
C SER A 2 16.03 -7.17 -13.48
N GLY A 3 15.47 -8.33 -13.13
CA GLY A 3 15.75 -9.04 -11.87
C GLY A 3 17.09 -9.75 -11.80
N ASN A 4 18.19 -9.02 -11.99
CA ASN A 4 19.55 -9.56 -11.87
C ASN A 4 20.55 -8.48 -11.45
N ASP A 5 20.11 -7.57 -10.60
CA ASP A 5 20.94 -6.51 -10.02
C ASP A 5 21.37 -6.85 -8.60
N GLU A 6 22.20 -5.99 -8.03
CA GLU A 6 22.72 -6.11 -6.66
C GLU A 6 21.59 -6.18 -5.63
N LEU A 7 20.50 -5.44 -5.84
CA LEU A 7 19.33 -5.45 -4.95
C LEU A 7 18.61 -6.80 -4.97
N SER A 8 18.44 -7.40 -6.16
CA SER A 8 17.82 -8.72 -6.32
C SER A 8 18.64 -9.78 -5.58
N THR A 9 19.96 -9.75 -5.73
CA THR A 9 20.89 -10.67 -5.02
C THR A 9 20.86 -10.46 -3.51
N TRP A 10 20.85 -9.20 -3.06
CA TRP A 10 20.73 -8.88 -1.64
C TRP A 10 19.42 -9.42 -1.06
N PHE A 11 18.30 -9.21 -1.77
CA PHE A 11 16.99 -9.67 -1.33
C PHE A 11 16.93 -11.19 -1.22
N ASP A 12 17.40 -11.94 -2.22
CA ASP A 12 17.42 -13.41 -2.18
C ASP A 12 18.22 -13.97 -0.99
N THR A 13 19.21 -13.23 -0.52
CA THR A 13 20.05 -13.63 0.62
C THR A 13 19.43 -13.26 1.98
N HIS A 14 18.53 -12.27 2.02
CA HIS A 14 18.02 -11.69 3.28
C HIS A 14 16.49 -11.72 3.42
N TYR A 15 15.74 -12.25 2.44
CA TYR A 15 14.28 -12.12 2.39
C TYR A 15 13.60 -12.63 3.67
N LEU A 16 14.04 -13.76 4.23
CA LEU A 16 13.46 -14.32 5.46
C LEU A 16 13.48 -13.36 6.66
N THR A 17 14.42 -12.41 6.69
CA THR A 17 14.55 -11.42 7.76
C THR A 17 13.69 -10.18 7.52
N PHE A 18 13.39 -9.87 6.25
CA PHE A 18 12.76 -8.59 5.86
C PHE A 18 11.38 -8.77 5.20
N THR A 19 10.88 -10.00 5.10
CA THR A 19 9.54 -10.29 4.58
C THR A 19 8.66 -10.86 5.65
N GLU A 20 7.42 -10.38 5.66
CA GLU A 20 6.35 -10.93 6.47
C GLU A 20 5.39 -11.70 5.57
N ALA A 21 4.87 -12.81 6.07
CA ALA A 21 3.94 -13.62 5.31
C ALA A 21 2.56 -12.95 5.27
N THR A 22 1.93 -12.94 4.09
CA THR A 22 0.56 -12.45 3.90
C THR A 22 -0.50 -13.54 4.16
N ASN A 23 -0.12 -14.63 4.82
CA ASN A 23 -1.02 -15.74 5.16
C ASN A 23 -1.87 -15.47 6.42
N ASP A 24 -1.68 -14.32 7.06
CA ASP A 24 -2.54 -13.86 8.14
C ASP A 24 -3.94 -13.51 7.59
N VAL A 25 -4.96 -14.17 8.13
CA VAL A 25 -6.35 -14.01 7.72
C VAL A 25 -6.85 -12.58 7.94
N GLU A 26 -6.40 -11.89 8.99
CA GLU A 26 -6.82 -10.51 9.25
C GLU A 26 -6.28 -9.56 8.18
N ILE A 27 -5.04 -9.78 7.72
CA ILE A 27 -4.43 -8.99 6.64
C ILE A 27 -5.18 -9.24 5.33
N GLN A 28 -5.53 -10.49 5.03
CA GLN A 28 -6.26 -10.85 3.81
C GLN A 28 -7.68 -10.24 3.79
N ASN A 29 -8.38 -10.28 4.92
CA ASN A 29 -9.70 -9.65 5.05
C ASN A 29 -9.60 -8.13 4.86
N THR A 30 -8.63 -7.49 5.51
CA THR A 30 -8.41 -6.05 5.37
C THR A 30 -8.06 -5.66 3.93
N TYR A 31 -7.27 -6.49 3.23
CA TYR A 31 -7.00 -6.29 1.81
C TYR A 31 -8.28 -6.39 0.96
N ALA A 32 -9.15 -7.36 1.25
CA ALA A 32 -10.43 -7.51 0.55
C ALA A 32 -11.31 -6.27 0.75
N ASP A 33 -11.38 -5.73 1.97
CA ASP A 33 -12.12 -4.50 2.27
C ASP A 33 -11.56 -3.30 1.50
N ILE A 34 -10.23 -3.14 1.44
CA ILE A 34 -9.55 -2.11 0.63
C ILE A 34 -9.89 -2.27 -0.85
N ALA A 35 -9.83 -3.50 -1.37
CA ALA A 35 -10.12 -3.77 -2.77
C ALA A 35 -11.58 -3.45 -3.12
N GLU A 36 -12.53 -3.83 -2.26
CA GLU A 36 -13.95 -3.51 -2.42
C GLU A 36 -14.17 -1.99 -2.41
N TYR A 37 -13.60 -1.28 -1.43
CA TYR A 37 -13.70 0.18 -1.35
C TYR A 37 -13.21 0.87 -2.63
N VAL A 38 -12.01 0.49 -3.10
CA VAL A 38 -11.42 1.06 -4.33
C VAL A 38 -12.31 0.77 -5.53
N MET A 39 -12.86 -0.45 -5.63
CA MET A 39 -13.68 -0.82 -6.77
C MET A 39 -15.03 -0.11 -6.81
N LEU A 40 -15.70 0.01 -5.66
CA LEU A 40 -17.01 0.66 -5.54
C LEU A 40 -16.93 2.19 -5.66
N ASN A 41 -15.78 2.79 -5.38
CA ASN A 41 -15.61 4.24 -5.45
C ASN A 41 -15.75 4.76 -6.90
N GLN A 42 -16.80 5.54 -7.15
CA GLN A 42 -17.16 6.08 -8.47
C GLN A 42 -16.26 7.24 -8.91
N GLN A 43 -15.50 7.85 -7.99
CA GLN A 43 -14.61 8.95 -8.31
C GLN A 43 -13.35 8.47 -9.03
N TYR A 44 -12.91 7.24 -8.76
CA TYR A 44 -11.71 6.68 -9.37
C TYR A 44 -11.99 6.15 -10.78
N LYS A 45 -11.04 6.41 -11.69
CA LYS A 45 -11.07 5.81 -13.03
C LYS A 45 -10.76 4.32 -12.93
N ASP A 46 -11.44 3.50 -13.71
CA ASP A 46 -11.22 2.05 -13.71
C ASP A 46 -9.77 1.67 -13.97
N ALA A 47 -9.08 2.35 -14.89
CA ALA A 47 -7.66 2.13 -15.13
C ALA A 47 -6.79 2.36 -13.88
N GLU A 48 -7.15 3.35 -13.04
CA GLU A 48 -6.42 3.67 -11.82
C GLU A 48 -6.75 2.66 -10.70
N LYS A 49 -7.99 2.18 -10.62
CA LYS A 49 -8.39 1.10 -9.71
C LYS A 49 -7.57 -0.16 -9.98
N HIS A 50 -7.54 -0.61 -11.24
CA HIS A 50 -6.77 -1.79 -11.64
C HIS A 50 -5.27 -1.59 -11.43
N ARG A 51 -4.74 -0.40 -11.73
CA ARG A 51 -3.32 -0.07 -11.53
C ARG A 51 -2.92 -0.17 -10.06
N PHE A 52 -3.76 0.33 -9.15
CA PHE A 52 -3.51 0.28 -7.71
C PHE A 52 -3.60 -1.16 -7.17
N LEU A 53 -4.67 -1.89 -7.51
CA LEU A 53 -4.90 -3.26 -7.02
C LEU A 53 -3.92 -4.29 -7.60
N ALA A 54 -3.27 -4.00 -8.73
CA ALA A 54 -2.24 -4.86 -9.32
C ALA A 54 -0.84 -4.70 -8.69
N LYS A 55 -0.68 -3.81 -7.70
CA LYS A 55 0.59 -3.45 -7.08
C LYS A 55 0.66 -3.93 -5.62
N ALA A 56 1.79 -3.70 -4.97
CA ALA A 56 2.01 -4.03 -3.56
C ALA A 56 1.33 -3.04 -2.59
N ASP A 57 0.96 -1.85 -3.07
CA ASP A 57 0.45 -0.76 -2.23
C ASP A 57 -0.78 -1.13 -1.38
N PRO A 58 -1.82 -1.82 -1.89
CA PRO A 58 -2.95 -2.19 -1.06
C PRO A 58 -2.58 -3.22 0.02
N TRP A 59 -1.63 -4.12 -0.25
CA TRP A 59 -1.11 -5.07 0.75
C TRP A 59 -0.33 -4.36 1.84
N LEU A 60 0.47 -3.34 1.49
CA LEU A 60 1.22 -2.54 2.46
C LEU A 60 0.27 -1.83 3.43
N ILE A 61 -0.83 -1.27 2.92
CA ILE A 61 -1.83 -0.59 3.75
C ILE A 61 -2.58 -1.58 4.62
N ALA A 62 -3.01 -2.73 4.08
CA ALA A 62 -3.67 -3.79 4.84
C ALA A 62 -2.80 -4.27 6.01
N TYR A 63 -1.51 -4.52 5.74
CA TYR A 63 -0.55 -4.92 6.75
C TYR A 63 -0.41 -3.86 7.84
N ALA A 64 -0.25 -2.58 7.46
CA ALA A 64 -0.12 -1.48 8.40
C ALA A 64 -1.37 -1.29 9.27
N SER A 65 -2.57 -1.48 8.70
CA SER A 65 -3.83 -1.44 9.45
C SER A 65 -3.85 -2.50 10.56
N VAL A 66 -3.61 -3.77 10.23
CA VAL A 66 -3.66 -4.88 11.18
C VAL A 66 -2.54 -4.80 12.23
N ARG A 67 -1.33 -4.47 11.81
CA ARG A 67 -0.15 -4.43 12.69
C ARG A 67 0.05 -3.08 13.38
N ARG A 68 -0.86 -2.12 13.18
CA ARG A 68 -0.76 -0.74 13.69
C ARG A 68 0.55 -0.06 13.29
N GLY A 69 0.96 -0.31 12.04
CA GLY A 69 2.11 0.32 11.42
C GLY A 69 1.80 1.72 10.90
N VAL A 70 2.86 2.42 10.49
CA VAL A 70 2.77 3.72 9.80
C VAL A 70 3.26 3.54 8.37
N VAL A 71 2.44 3.87 7.39
CA VAL A 71 2.83 3.84 5.98
C VAL A 71 3.66 5.06 5.65
N VAL A 72 4.88 4.84 5.16
CA VAL A 72 5.75 5.92 4.71
C VAL A 72 5.63 6.03 3.19
N THR A 73 5.25 7.19 2.69
CA THR A 73 5.05 7.41 1.25
C THR A 73 5.56 8.77 0.77
N HIS A 74 5.98 8.85 -0.49
CA HIS A 74 6.25 10.13 -1.16
C HIS A 74 5.00 10.73 -1.80
N GLU A 75 3.87 10.03 -1.78
CA GLU A 75 2.61 10.54 -2.30
C GLU A 75 2.01 11.60 -1.37
N ILE A 76 1.42 12.62 -1.98
CA ILE A 76 0.68 13.66 -1.26
C ILE A 76 -0.80 13.35 -1.38
N LEU A 77 -1.54 13.54 -0.28
CA LEU A 77 -2.99 13.45 -0.23
C LEU A 77 -3.63 14.11 -1.44
N ALA A 78 -4.51 13.40 -2.10
CA ALA A 78 -5.14 13.92 -3.28
C ALA A 78 -6.30 14.82 -2.89
N GLY A 79 -6.44 15.96 -3.57
CA GLY A 79 -7.61 16.82 -3.36
C GLY A 79 -8.91 16.10 -3.75
N PRO A 80 -10.08 16.61 -3.31
CA PRO A 80 -11.40 15.95 -3.39
C PRO A 80 -11.92 15.68 -4.82
N ARG A 81 -11.14 15.97 -5.86
CA ARG A 81 -11.50 15.76 -7.27
C ARG A 81 -10.50 14.89 -8.02
N THR A 82 -9.58 14.22 -7.31
CA THR A 82 -8.66 13.28 -7.97
C THR A 82 -9.43 12.11 -8.54
N THR A 83 -8.99 11.60 -9.69
CA THR A 83 -9.51 10.34 -10.24
C THR A 83 -8.51 9.19 -10.07
N LYS A 84 -7.35 9.48 -9.46
CA LYS A 84 -6.31 8.51 -9.13
C LYS A 84 -6.51 8.00 -7.71
N VAL A 85 -6.26 6.71 -7.52
CA VAL A 85 -6.12 6.10 -6.21
C VAL A 85 -4.72 6.43 -5.69
N LYS A 86 -4.62 7.07 -4.53
CA LYS A 86 -3.34 7.35 -3.87
C LYS A 86 -3.29 6.69 -2.50
N ILE A 87 -2.09 6.36 -2.05
CA ILE A 87 -1.83 5.72 -0.76
C ILE A 87 -2.43 6.54 0.40
N PRO A 88 -2.17 7.86 0.55
CA PRO A 88 -2.75 8.65 1.63
C PRO A 88 -4.28 8.63 1.67
N ASP A 89 -4.94 8.65 0.50
CA ASP A 89 -6.42 8.68 0.44
C ASP A 89 -7.02 7.38 0.99
N ILE A 90 -6.36 6.24 0.73
CA ILE A 90 -6.76 4.94 1.25
C ILE A 90 -6.39 4.83 2.73
N CYS A 91 -5.20 5.30 3.13
CA CYS A 91 -4.80 5.33 4.53
C CYS A 91 -5.78 6.13 5.41
N GLU A 92 -6.21 7.32 4.97
CA GLU A 92 -7.23 8.10 5.71
C GLU A 92 -8.56 7.36 5.84
N HIS A 93 -9.02 6.69 4.78
CA HIS A 93 -10.30 5.96 4.81
C HIS A 93 -10.28 4.78 5.80
N PHE A 94 -9.15 4.06 5.87
CA PHE A 94 -8.98 2.87 6.72
C PHE A 94 -8.35 3.17 8.09
N ASP A 95 -8.26 4.45 8.48
CA ASP A 95 -7.65 4.90 9.75
C ASP A 95 -6.21 4.37 9.94
N VAL A 96 -5.46 4.29 8.84
CA VAL A 96 -4.06 3.88 8.84
C VAL A 96 -3.19 5.12 8.93
N SER A 97 -2.32 5.17 9.94
CA SER A 97 -1.34 6.24 10.07
C SER A 97 -0.39 6.24 8.87
N TYR A 98 -0.11 7.42 8.32
CA TYR A 98 0.88 7.59 7.26
C TYR A 98 1.66 8.88 7.46
N VAL A 99 2.90 8.89 6.98
CA VAL A 99 3.79 10.06 7.04
C VAL A 99 4.56 10.20 5.74
N ASN A 100 5.03 11.41 5.46
CA ASN A 100 5.97 11.60 4.36
C ASN A 100 7.39 11.18 4.77
N VAL A 101 8.23 10.89 3.78
CA VAL A 101 9.62 10.44 4.02
C VAL A 101 10.44 11.46 4.82
N PHE A 102 10.22 12.76 4.61
CA PHE A 102 10.95 13.80 5.33
C PHE A 102 10.51 13.95 6.78
N GLU A 103 9.26 13.62 7.09
CA GLU A 103 8.74 13.56 8.47
C GLU A 103 9.32 12.35 9.22
N MET A 104 9.45 11.20 8.55
CA MET A 104 10.06 10.01 9.13
C MET A 104 11.53 10.21 9.52
N MET A 105 12.28 11.00 8.73
CA MET A 105 13.73 11.22 8.93
C MET A 105 14.08 12.28 9.98
N ARG A 106 13.10 12.85 10.70
CA ARG A 106 13.31 13.84 11.76
C ARG A 106 13.34 13.18 13.13
#